data_AF-A0A1D7XBI8-F1
#
_entry.id   AF-A0A1D7XBI8-F1
#
_cell.length_a   1.000
_cell.length_b   1.000
_cell.length_c   1.000
_cell.angle_alpha   90.00
_cell.angle_beta   90.00
_cell.angle_gamma   90.00
#
_symmetry.space_group_name_H-M   'P 1'
#
loop_
_entity.id
_entity.type
_entity.pdbx_description
1 polymer ?
#
loop_
_entity_poly.entity_id
_entity_poly.type
_entity_poly.pdbx_seq_one_letter_code
_entity_poly.pdbx_strand_id
1 'polypeptide(L)' 'MLSLDVTLIFKLAALAIIITIFYTFLKQAGRDEYAYMTVLAGLAIALLWVIPLILELFEAVRAVFQLY' A
#
# COMPACT_ATOMS: atom_id res chain seq x y z
N MET A 1 19.94 8.89 0.86
CA MET A 1 19.65 7.75 -0.05
C MET A 1 18.82 6.67 0.63
N LEU A 2 19.03 6.31 1.91
CA LEU A 2 18.17 5.37 2.67
C LEU A 2 16.78 5.91 3.10
N SER A 3 16.49 7.20 2.86
CA SER A 3 15.30 7.86 3.39
C SER A 3 14.00 7.55 2.64
N LEU A 4 14.08 7.19 1.35
CA LEU A 4 12.90 6.95 0.51
C LEU A 4 12.28 5.57 0.78
N ASP A 5 13.10 4.51 0.83
CA ASP A 5 12.62 3.13 1.02
C ASP A 5 12.00 2.91 2.40
N VAL A 6 12.64 3.44 3.43
CA VAL A 6 12.16 3.30 4.81
C VAL A 6 10.84 4.04 5.01
N THR A 7 10.66 5.20 4.35
CA THR A 7 9.41 5.98 4.43
C THR A 7 8.21 5.19 3.88
N LEU A 8 8.39 4.43 2.80
CA LEU A 8 7.31 3.60 2.24
C LEU A 8 6.89 2.49 3.21
N ILE A 9 7.88 1.79 3.78
CA ILE A 9 7.62 0.71 4.75
C ILE A 9 6.83 1.24 5.95
N PHE A 10 7.22 2.40 6.49
CA PHE A 10 6.48 3.05 7.57
C PHE A 10 5.07 3.48 7.16
N LYS A 11 4.89 4.01 5.94
CA LYS A 11 3.55 4.36 5.41
C LYS A 11 2.65 3.14 5.31
N LEU A 12 3.14 2.02 4.77
CA LEU A 12 2.37 0.77 4.66
C LEU A 12 2.05 0.18 6.04
N ALA A 13 2.99 0.23 6.99
CA ALA A 13 2.76 -0.21 8.36
C ALA A 13 1.69 0.63 9.07
N ALA A 14 1.77 1.96 8.95
CA ALA A 14 0.76 2.87 9.52
C ALA A 14 -0.63 2.63 8.90
N LEU A 15 -0.69 2.45 7.57
CA LEU A 15 -1.92 2.11 6.86
C LEU A 15 -2.52 0.79 7.39
N ALA A 16 -1.70 -0.24 7.58
CA ALA A 16 -2.15 -1.53 8.10
C ALA A 16 -2.74 -1.43 9.53
N ILE A 17 -2.11 -0.64 10.40
CA ILE A 17 -2.63 -0.38 11.76
C ILE A 17 -4.02 0.28 11.68
N ILE A 18 -4.16 1.30 10.84
CA ILE A 18 -5.43 2.02 10.66
C ILE A 18 -6.53 1.08 10.15
N ILE A 19 -6.25 0.30 9.09
CA ILE A 19 -7.19 -0.68 8.52
C ILE A 19 -7.63 -1.68 9.59
N THR A 20 -6.69 -2.18 10.39
CA THR A 20 -6.98 -3.18 11.44
C THR A 20 -7.88 -2.61 12.52
N ILE A 21 -7.66 -1.35 12.92
CA ILE A 21 -8.52 -0.66 13.89
C ILE A 21 -9.94 -0.52 13.34
N PHE A 22 -10.11 -0.03 12.11
CA PHE A 22 -11.42 0.11 11.48
C PHE A 22 -12.11 -1.24 11.27
N TYR A 23 -11.39 -2.26 10.80
CA TYR A 23 -11.91 -3.62 10.64
C TYR A 23 -12.44 -4.15 11.98
N THR A 24 -11.64 -4.04 13.04
CA THR A 24 -12.02 -4.53 14.38
C THR A 24 -13.22 -3.77 14.93
N PHE A 25 -13.24 -2.46 14.75
CA PHE A 25 -14.34 -1.61 15.19
C PHE A 25 -15.65 -1.93 14.45
N LEU A 26 -15.62 -2.05 13.12
CA LEU A 26 -16.80 -2.36 12.31
C LEU A 26 -17.31 -3.79 12.59
N LYS A 27 -16.39 -4.73 12.80
CA LYS A 27 -16.74 -6.10 13.20
C LYS A 27 -17.40 -6.14 14.58
N GLN A 28 -16.88 -5.40 15.56
CA GLN A 28 -17.52 -5.26 16.88
C GLN A 28 -18.87 -4.56 16.82
N ALA A 29 -19.07 -3.64 15.86
CA ALA A 29 -20.36 -3.01 15.60
C ALA A 29 -21.38 -3.92 14.87
N GLY A 30 -21.02 -5.18 14.57
CA GLY A 30 -21.87 -6.13 13.84
C GLY A 30 -22.03 -5.80 12.35
N ARG A 31 -21.09 -5.03 11.78
CA ARG A 31 -21.10 -4.57 10.37
C ARG A 31 -19.99 -5.25 9.57
N ASP A 32 -20.07 -6.58 9.50
CA ASP A 32 -19.04 -7.42 8.89
C ASP A 32 -18.78 -7.07 7.41
N GLU A 33 -19.83 -6.78 6.64
CA GLU A 33 -19.70 -6.38 5.23
C GLU A 33 -18.79 -5.15 5.06
N TYR A 34 -19.00 -4.12 5.86
CA TYR A 34 -18.19 -2.90 5.85
C TYR A 34 -16.76 -3.14 6.36
N ALA A 35 -16.60 -4.05 7.33
CA ALA A 35 -15.28 -4.45 7.80
C ALA A 35 -14.47 -5.08 6.66
N TYR A 36 -15.05 -6.01 5.92
CA TYR A 36 -14.39 -6.61 4.74
C TYR A 36 -14.08 -5.57 3.65
N MET A 37 -15.01 -4.65 3.37
CA MET A 37 -14.76 -3.56 2.41
C MET A 37 -13.58 -2.67 2.82
N THR A 38 -13.38 -2.45 4.12
CA THR A 38 -12.26 -1.65 4.63
C THR A 38 -10.92 -2.33 4.35
N VAL A 39 -10.84 -3.65 4.50
CA VAL A 39 -9.63 -4.43 4.17
C VAL A 39 -9.33 -4.35 2.68
N LEU A 40 -10.37 -4.48 1.82
CA LEU A 40 -10.22 -4.34 0.37
C LEU A 40 -9.77 -2.94 -0.04
N ALA A 41 -10.34 -1.89 0.55
CA ALA A 41 -9.92 -0.51 0.31
C ALA A 41 -8.47 -0.29 0.75
N GLY A 42 -8.10 -0.83 1.89
CA GLY A 42 -6.73 -0.81 2.40
C GLY A 42 -5.72 -1.47 1.46
N LEU A 43 -6.06 -2.64 0.93
CA LEU A 43 -5.26 -3.34 -0.06
C LEU A 43 -5.13 -2.51 -1.36
N ALA A 44 -6.23 -1.93 -1.84
CA ALA A 44 -6.22 -1.10 -3.04
C ALA A 44 -5.27 0.11 -2.88
N ILE A 45 -5.34 0.80 -1.74
CA ILE A 45 -4.45 1.94 -1.44
C ILE A 45 -2.98 1.49 -1.40
N ALA A 46 -2.69 0.36 -0.75
CA ALA A 46 -1.33 -0.18 -0.70
C ALA A 46 -0.78 -0.48 -2.10
N LEU A 47 -1.59 -1.10 -2.97
CA LEU A 47 -1.19 -1.37 -4.36
C LEU A 47 -0.93 -0.09 -5.14
N LEU A 48 -1.75 0.95 -4.99
CA LEU A 48 -1.55 2.24 -5.64
C LEU A 48 -0.22 2.89 -5.24
N TRP A 49 0.25 2.69 -4.01
CA TRP A 49 1.56 3.19 -3.57
C TRP A 49 2.74 2.37 -4.13
N VAL A 50 2.51 1.10 -4.48
CA VAL A 50 3.55 0.23 -5.06
C VAL A 50 3.73 0.48 -6.56
N ILE A 51 2.67 0.85 -7.30
CA ILE A 51 2.73 1.13 -8.75
C ILE A 51 3.90 2.07 -9.15
N PRO A 52 4.07 3.28 -8.57
CA PRO A 52 5.14 4.19 -8.99
C PRO A 52 6.54 3.62 -8.78
N LEU A 53 6.74 2.76 -7.77
CA LEU A 53 8.03 2.08 -7.56
C LEU A 53 8.30 1.06 -8.66
N ILE A 54 7.28 0.30 -9.06
CA ILE A 54 7.43 -0.64 -10.18
C ILE A 54 7.78 0.13 -11.46
N LEU A 55 7.16 1.28 -11.70
CA LEU A 55 7.46 2.14 -12.85
C LEU A 55 8.91 2.66 -12.81
N GLU A 56 9.38 3.13 -11.65
CA GLU A 56 10.76 3.58 -11.47
C GLU A 56 11.76 2.46 -11.76
N LEU A 57 11.48 1.24 -11.26
CA LEU A 57 12.31 0.08 -11.56
C LEU A 57 12.30 -0.26 -13.05
N PHE A 58 11.14 -0.15 -13.71
CA PHE A 58 11.03 -0.42 -15.14
C PHE A 58 11.82 0.58 -15.98
N GLU A 59 11.76 1.87 -15.62
CA GLU A 59 12.58 2.91 -16.26
C GLU A 59 14.07 2.70 -15.99
N ALA A 60 14.46 2.31 -14.78
CA ALA A 60 15.85 1.96 -14.48
C ALA A 60 16.35 0.79 -15.34
N VAL A 61 15.53 -0.24 -15.54
CA VAL A 61 15.84 -1.36 -16.45
C VAL A 61 15.99 -0.86 -17.89
N ARG A 62 15.04 -0.08 -18.41
CA ARG A 62 15.11 0.48 -19.78
C ARG A 62 16.37 1.31 -20.00
N ALA A 63 16.76 2.12 -19.02
CA ALA A 63 17.96 2.95 -19.06
C ALA A 63 19.25 2.10 -19.15
N VAL A 64 19.32 1.00 -18.38
CA VAL A 64 20.46 0.06 -18.44
C VAL A 64 20.56 -0.61 -19.82
N PHE A 65 19.42 -0.94 -20.42
CA PHE A 65 19.37 -1.57 -21.74
C PHE A 65 19.42 -0.58 -22.92
N GLN A 66 19.56 0.73 -22.67
CA GLN A 66 19.55 1.80 -23.69
C GLN A 66 18.35 1.72 -24.66
N LEU A 67 17.22 1.18 -24.20
CA LEU A 67 15.98 1.17 -24.95
C LEU A 67 15.39 2.59 -24.85
N TYR A 68 15.87 3.50 -25.71
CA TYR A 68 15.24 4.79 -25.96
C TYR A 68 13.95 4.62 -26.77
#